data_AF-A0A3A6EDL2-F1
#
_entry.id   AF-A0A3A6EDL2-F1
#
_cell.length_a   1.000
_cell.length_b   1.000
_cell.length_c   1.000
_cell.angle_alpha   90.00
_cell.angle_beta   90.00
_cell.angle_gamma   90.00
#
_symmetry.space_group_name_H-M   'P 1'
#
loop_
_entity.id
_entity.type
_entity.pdbx_description
1 polymer ?
#
loop_
_entity_poly.entity_id
_entity_poly.type
_entity_poly.pdbx_seq_one_letter_code
_entity_poly.pdbx_strand_id
1 'polypeptide(L)'
;MTDYTISSKLSNKTVYACYRGRFWHWNGSIWKESRIMTNRFELARAADKNLTPQAFLTNGAEFAPLDEYEIDCAMLDALENAKPCKNAPIEPVEERPTPSAQCSDAATAAESQTAASPAAPEGSSPTTETADAASGSDAPGNATGKNAALSATSGSSLSNPAAPTFDFGADDQTNALLLQDAQTFITGNMARIMAAKHAHDLTANHYQGSWGKWCTAVGISRDTGDNMVRVAEQFGNIQIEGKSILDVQPLKLLYAAAKPSTPEVVKQAVFTGDITTYKEYQELMAQLKAEKERADAAEKSAQNARKENAYFKELVKSAEAQTHKDAEKREEAESRYESALADISGLKEQNAQLRQRADTAEAREEEAWKMQSKAEARAKNAEGQLSGSRQVAEAAKLRADKLQEENAALKKQPIAAVVDEEEVDRRAKALAHQWDEEELDRLAAEKAWGLADARNSELAKDNTALRKQLATLQARANDNTQADFETANYCASLFRSAWDTCKGSYSRLTGEDLESTFQTLCGALNSIMEEASLLCRQPADYDGGAADEPDV
;
A
#
# COMPACT_ATOMS: atom_id res chain seq x y z
N MET A 1 45.51 3.22 21.18
CA MET A 1 44.30 4.03 20.92
C MET A 1 43.72 3.46 19.65
N THR A 2 42.57 2.79 19.75
CA THR A 2 41.90 2.12 18.63
C THR A 2 41.54 3.17 17.58
N ASP A 3 42.31 3.21 16.51
CA ASP A 3 42.21 4.24 15.46
C ASP A 3 41.02 3.98 14.50
N TYR A 4 40.08 3.14 14.96
CA TYR A 4 38.88 2.73 14.28
C TYR A 4 37.64 2.90 15.15
N THR A 5 36.53 3.27 14.53
CA THR A 5 35.18 3.22 15.10
C THR A 5 34.30 2.48 14.11
N ILE A 6 33.69 1.37 14.53
CA ILE A 6 32.81 0.55 13.68
C ILE A 6 31.40 0.63 14.26
N SER A 7 30.44 0.99 13.41
CA SER A 7 29.05 1.16 13.82
C SER A 7 28.09 0.63 12.77
N SER A 8 26.99 0.05 13.21
CA SER A 8 25.88 -0.38 12.36
C SER A 8 24.88 0.76 12.21
N LYS A 9 24.51 1.09 10.97
CA LYS A 9 23.46 2.09 10.68
C LYS A 9 22.10 1.49 11.04
N LEU A 10 21.36 2.14 11.93
CA LEU A 10 20.12 1.60 12.51
C LEU A 10 19.02 1.35 11.45
N SER A 11 18.97 2.16 10.40
CA SER A 11 17.90 2.09 9.38
C SER A 11 18.01 0.90 8.43
N ASN A 12 19.21 0.46 8.09
CA ASN A 12 19.42 -0.60 7.10
C ASN A 12 20.43 -1.66 7.52
N LYS A 13 20.89 -1.62 8.78
CA LYS A 13 21.89 -2.52 9.39
C LYS A 13 23.21 -2.59 8.62
N THR A 14 23.51 -1.61 7.77
CA THR A 14 24.78 -1.55 7.05
C THR A 14 25.88 -1.13 8.01
N VAL A 15 26.98 -1.87 8.02
CA VAL A 15 28.12 -1.59 8.91
C VAL A 15 29.08 -0.61 8.23
N TYR A 16 29.42 0.45 8.95
CA TYR A 16 30.38 1.47 8.55
C TYR A 16 31.54 1.52 9.52
N ALA A 17 32.71 1.90 9.03
CA ALA A 17 33.88 2.15 9.85
C ALA A 17 34.51 3.49 9.53
N CYS A 18 34.95 4.21 10.56
CA CYS A 18 35.91 5.30 10.42
C CYS A 18 37.29 4.76 10.80
N TYR A 19 38.20 4.66 9.84
CA TYR A 19 39.57 4.19 10.07
C TYR A 19 40.56 5.07 9.31
N ARG A 20 41.59 5.57 10.01
CA ARG A 20 42.61 6.50 9.47
C ARG A 20 42.00 7.75 8.80
N GLY A 21 40.94 8.30 9.40
CA GLY A 21 40.24 9.50 8.90
C GLY A 21 39.44 9.30 7.62
N ARG A 22 39.17 8.05 7.22
CA ARG A 22 38.32 7.71 6.08
C ARG A 22 37.13 6.87 6.51
N PHE A 23 36.03 7.01 5.77
CA PHE A 23 34.84 6.21 5.95
C PHE A 23 34.85 5.00 5.03
N TRP A 24 34.48 3.85 5.58
CA TRP A 24 34.42 2.57 4.91
C TRP A 24 33.05 1.95 5.12
N HIS A 25 32.58 1.19 4.15
CA HIS A 25 31.37 0.38 4.25
C HIS A 25 31.73 -1.10 4.11
N TRP A 26 31.11 -1.92 4.94
CA TRP A 26 31.25 -3.37 4.88
C TRP A 26 30.23 -3.95 3.91
N ASN A 27 30.67 -4.79 2.97
CA ASN A 27 29.77 -5.50 2.05
C ASN A 27 29.57 -6.98 2.40
N GLY A 28 30.00 -7.41 3.59
CA GLY A 28 29.98 -8.82 4.01
C GLY A 28 31.29 -9.58 3.78
N SER A 29 32.26 -9.02 3.06
CA SER A 29 33.55 -9.68 2.78
C SER A 29 34.75 -8.75 2.71
N ILE A 30 34.57 -7.51 2.23
CA ILE A 30 35.61 -6.50 2.09
C ILE A 30 35.11 -5.12 2.52
N TRP A 31 36.05 -4.29 2.95
CA TRP A 31 35.80 -2.87 3.18
C TRP A 31 36.01 -2.07 1.90
N LYS A 32 35.01 -1.28 1.55
CA LYS A 32 35.05 -0.36 0.41
C LYS A 32 34.91 1.08 0.93
N GLU A 33 35.64 2.01 0.33
CA GLU A 33 35.61 3.42 0.75
C GLU A 33 34.23 4.03 0.46
N SER A 34 33.59 4.61 1.48
CA SER A 34 32.25 5.17 1.37
C SER A 34 32.30 6.67 1.12
N ARG A 35 32.21 7.07 -0.15
CA ARG A 35 32.09 8.50 -0.53
C ARG A 35 30.80 9.12 -0.04
N ILE A 36 29.74 8.33 0.06
CA ILE A 36 28.44 8.78 0.58
C ILE A 36 28.58 9.21 2.05
N MET A 37 29.24 8.38 2.86
CA MET A 37 29.41 8.68 4.28
C MET A 37 30.38 9.85 4.49
N THR A 38 31.43 9.95 3.67
CA THR A 38 32.28 11.14 3.63
C THR A 38 31.48 12.41 3.35
N ASN A 39 30.58 12.40 2.36
CA ASN A 39 29.79 13.58 2.01
C ASN A 39 28.76 13.94 3.12
N ARG A 40 28.15 12.93 3.76
CA ARG A 40 27.25 13.16 4.92
C ARG A 40 27.99 13.74 6.11
N PHE A 41 29.18 13.24 6.40
CA PHE A 41 30.03 13.79 7.45
C PHE A 41 30.42 15.25 7.15
N GLU A 42 30.81 15.55 5.92
CA GLU A 42 31.16 16.92 5.51
C GLU A 42 29.97 17.88 5.66
N LEU A 43 28.76 17.44 5.30
CA LEU A 43 27.54 18.21 5.50
C LEU A 43 27.24 18.43 7.00
N ALA A 44 27.37 17.39 7.82
CA ALA A 44 27.19 17.49 9.27
C ALA A 44 28.25 18.39 9.92
N ARG A 45 29.49 18.33 9.44
CA ARG A 45 30.61 19.17 9.89
C ARG A 45 30.44 20.64 9.48
N ALA A 46 29.74 20.90 8.38
CA ALA A 46 29.38 22.27 8.00
C ALA A 46 28.41 22.90 9.01
N ALA A 47 27.54 22.09 9.64
CA ALA A 47 26.64 22.52 10.72
C ALA A 47 27.33 22.54 12.09
N ASP A 48 28.24 21.60 12.37
CA ASP A 48 29.06 21.56 13.59
C ASP A 48 30.55 21.40 13.26
N LYS A 49 31.29 22.50 13.34
CA LYS A 49 32.72 22.55 12.97
C LYS A 49 33.62 21.69 13.87
N ASN A 50 33.15 21.28 15.04
CA ASN A 50 33.91 20.47 16.00
C ASN A 50 33.59 18.97 15.89
N LEU A 51 32.69 18.57 14.99
CA LEU A 51 32.30 17.19 14.81
C LEU A 51 33.47 16.35 14.25
N THR A 52 33.92 15.36 15.02
CA THR A 52 34.96 14.43 14.57
C THR A 52 34.35 13.25 13.80
N PRO A 53 35.10 12.64 12.85
CA PRO A 53 34.61 11.48 12.10
C PRO A 53 34.17 10.30 12.98
N GLN A 54 34.85 10.08 14.11
CA GLN A 54 34.51 9.06 15.08
C GLN A 54 33.21 9.42 15.81
N ALA A 55 33.07 10.65 16.30
CA ALA A 55 31.85 11.10 16.99
C ALA A 55 30.61 11.01 16.08
N PHE A 56 30.78 11.24 14.78
CA PHE A 56 29.72 11.10 13.80
C PHE A 56 29.16 9.66 13.72
N LEU A 57 30.03 8.64 13.77
CA LEU A 57 29.61 7.22 13.78
C LEU A 57 29.14 6.73 15.16
N THR A 58 29.34 7.51 16.22
CA THR A 58 28.85 7.20 17.58
C THR A 58 27.51 7.89 17.87
N ASN A 59 26.91 8.56 16.88
CA ASN A 59 25.61 9.19 17.06
C ASN A 59 24.51 8.12 17.19
N GLY A 60 24.07 7.88 18.42
CA GLY A 60 23.04 6.90 18.78
C GLY A 60 21.68 7.06 18.11
N ALA A 61 21.42 8.20 17.44
CA ALA A 61 20.21 8.39 16.64
C ALA A 61 20.26 7.70 15.27
N GLU A 62 21.46 7.58 14.67
CA GLU A 62 21.63 7.01 13.32
C GLU A 62 22.47 5.73 13.33
N PHE A 63 23.36 5.58 14.30
CA PHE A 63 24.36 4.53 14.36
C PHE A 63 24.41 3.87 15.74
N ALA A 64 24.49 2.55 15.75
CA ALA A 64 24.80 1.75 16.93
C ALA A 64 26.27 1.32 16.84
N PRO A 65 27.17 1.84 17.71
CA PRO A 65 28.55 1.35 17.80
C PRO A 65 28.55 -0.14 18.10
N LEU A 66 29.32 -0.90 17.33
CA LEU A 66 29.52 -2.33 17.58
C LEU A 66 30.58 -2.49 18.67
N ASP A 67 30.32 -3.38 19.62
CA ASP A 67 31.30 -3.71 20.65
C ASP A 67 32.35 -4.73 20.15
N GLU A 68 33.36 -4.98 20.98
CA GLU A 68 34.47 -5.90 20.62
C GLU A 68 34.03 -7.36 20.44
N TYR A 69 32.84 -7.76 20.91
CA TYR A 69 32.29 -9.11 20.74
C TYR A 69 31.43 -9.22 19.48
N GLU A 70 30.88 -8.12 18.99
CA GLU A 70 30.12 -8.04 17.74
C GLU A 70 31.01 -7.87 16.50
N ILE A 71 32.27 -7.46 16.69
CA ILE A 71 33.24 -7.25 15.63
C ILE A 71 34.05 -8.55 15.39
N ASP A 72 33.79 -9.21 14.27
CA ASP A 72 34.57 -10.40 13.85
C ASP A 72 36.04 -10.04 13.55
N CYS A 73 36.98 -10.90 13.97
CA CYS A 73 38.40 -10.78 13.65
C CYS A 73 38.66 -10.65 12.14
N ALA A 74 37.92 -11.38 11.30
CA ALA A 74 38.07 -11.28 9.84
C ALA A 74 37.68 -9.89 9.31
N MET A 75 36.70 -9.24 9.95
CA MET A 75 36.26 -7.90 9.59
C MET A 75 37.32 -6.85 9.98
N LEU A 76 38.00 -7.03 11.13
CA LEU A 76 39.12 -6.16 11.54
C LEU A 76 40.34 -6.32 10.63
N ASP A 77 40.73 -7.56 10.33
CA ASP A 77 41.85 -7.86 9.44
C ASP A 77 41.61 -7.26 8.05
N ALA A 78 40.37 -7.37 7.54
CA ALA A 78 39.99 -6.77 6.27
C ALA A 78 40.03 -5.23 6.32
N LEU A 79 39.72 -4.60 7.46
CA LEU A 79 39.73 -3.15 7.62
C LEU A 79 41.16 -2.60 7.64
N GLU A 80 42.07 -3.29 8.33
CA GLU A 80 43.47 -2.92 8.40
C GLU A 80 44.15 -3.01 7.02
N ASN A 81 43.74 -3.99 6.22
CA ASN A 81 44.24 -4.21 4.85
C ASN A 81 43.48 -3.44 3.77
N ALA A 82 42.47 -2.64 4.13
CA ALA A 82 41.62 -1.93 3.18
C ALA A 82 42.40 -0.86 2.41
N LYS A 83 42.28 -0.86 1.07
CA LYS A 83 42.95 0.10 0.18
C LYS A 83 41.94 1.10 -0.39
N PRO A 84 42.25 2.42 -0.37
CA PRO A 84 41.38 3.43 -0.99
C PRO A 84 41.18 3.16 -2.48
N CYS A 85 39.95 3.25 -2.97
CA CYS A 85 39.66 2.97 -4.37
C CYS A 85 40.00 4.19 -5.24
N LYS A 86 41.13 4.14 -5.95
CA LYS A 86 41.39 5.00 -7.12
C LYS A 86 40.77 4.32 -8.34
N ASN A 87 39.58 4.80 -8.73
CA ASN A 87 38.82 4.47 -9.95
C ASN A 87 38.13 3.08 -9.97
N ALA A 88 36.82 3.07 -9.68
CA ALA A 88 35.88 2.06 -10.16
C ALA A 88 34.46 2.68 -10.28
N PRO A 89 33.65 2.30 -11.29
CA PRO A 89 32.30 2.81 -11.52
C PRO A 89 31.32 2.50 -10.38
N ILE A 90 30.37 3.41 -10.17
CA ILE A 90 29.37 3.40 -9.10
C ILE A 90 28.28 2.38 -9.45
N GLU A 91 28.07 1.35 -8.61
CA GLU A 91 26.74 0.76 -8.47
C GLU A 91 25.94 1.67 -7.52
N PRO A 92 24.90 2.36 -8.00
CA PRO A 92 24.08 3.21 -7.16
C PRO A 92 23.18 2.32 -6.31
N VAL A 93 23.46 2.24 -5.00
CA VAL A 93 22.43 1.80 -4.04
C VAL A 93 21.49 2.99 -3.85
N GLU A 94 20.30 2.92 -4.45
CA GLU A 94 19.21 3.87 -4.23
C GLU A 94 18.77 3.83 -2.75
N GLU A 95 19.14 4.84 -1.97
CA GLU A 95 18.48 5.13 -0.70
C GLU A 95 17.19 5.91 -0.98
N ARG A 96 16.03 5.29 -0.74
CA ARG A 96 14.74 6.00 -0.72
C ARG A 96 14.68 6.93 0.50
N PRO A 97 14.19 8.19 0.36
CA PRO A 97 14.07 9.10 1.51
C PRO A 97 12.96 8.64 2.46
N THR A 98 13.28 8.52 3.75
CA THR A 98 12.27 8.40 4.83
C THR A 98 11.69 9.78 5.18
N PRO A 99 10.36 9.94 5.27
CA PRO A 99 9.72 11.18 5.69
C PRO A 99 9.83 11.39 7.21
N SER A 100 10.07 12.64 7.60
CA SER A 100 10.26 13.09 8.98
C SER A 100 8.99 13.04 9.85
N ALA A 101 9.22 12.61 11.10
CA ALA A 101 8.63 13.05 12.37
C ALA A 101 7.16 13.51 12.44
N GLN A 102 6.34 12.73 13.16
CA GLN A 102 5.37 13.26 14.13
C GLN A 102 5.36 12.40 15.40
N CYS A 103 5.52 13.05 16.55
CA CYS A 103 5.42 12.49 17.89
C CYS A 103 3.99 12.06 18.24
N SER A 104 3.85 10.98 19.02
CA SER A 104 3.12 10.97 20.30
C SER A 104 3.24 9.60 21.01
N ASP A 105 3.49 9.71 22.32
CA ASP A 105 3.46 8.76 23.44
C ASP A 105 2.66 7.45 23.30
N ALA A 106 3.23 6.35 23.82
CA ALA A 106 2.97 5.87 25.19
C ALA A 106 3.48 4.43 25.39
N ALA A 107 3.97 4.17 26.60
CA ALA A 107 4.47 2.91 27.12
C ALA A 107 3.49 1.73 26.98
N THR A 108 4.03 0.50 26.91
CA THR A 108 3.86 -0.56 27.95
C THR A 108 4.41 -1.92 27.47
N ALA A 109 5.05 -2.61 28.41
CA ALA A 109 5.31 -4.06 28.50
C ALA A 109 6.35 -4.68 27.54
N ALA A 110 7.56 -4.79 28.09
CA ALA A 110 8.46 -5.90 27.82
C ALA A 110 7.89 -7.19 28.43
N GLU A 111 7.91 -8.27 27.67
CA GLU A 111 8.04 -9.61 28.24
C GLU A 111 8.73 -10.57 27.25
N SER A 112 9.54 -11.44 27.84
CA SER A 112 10.16 -12.64 27.29
C SER A 112 11.43 -12.47 26.44
N GLN A 113 12.56 -12.90 26.99
CA GLN A 113 13.00 -14.29 26.79
C GLN A 113 14.22 -14.65 27.66
N THR A 114 14.03 -15.73 28.41
CA THR A 114 15.04 -16.45 29.19
C THR A 114 15.51 -17.66 28.38
N ALA A 115 16.82 -17.77 28.19
CA ALA A 115 17.60 -19.00 27.99
C ALA A 115 19.05 -18.63 28.37
N ALA A 116 19.87 -19.42 29.06
CA ALA A 116 19.93 -20.86 29.20
C ALA A 116 20.70 -21.27 30.48
N SER A 117 20.52 -22.53 30.89
CA SER A 117 21.46 -23.32 31.72
C SER A 117 22.78 -23.56 30.95
N PRO A 118 23.95 -23.89 31.57
CA PRO A 118 24.23 -25.22 32.19
C PRO A 118 25.09 -25.08 33.48
N ALA A 119 25.48 -26.06 34.29
CA ALA A 119 25.82 -27.46 34.08
C ALA A 119 25.70 -28.29 35.38
N ALA A 120 25.59 -29.61 35.19
CA ALA A 120 25.55 -30.76 36.11
C ALA A 120 26.86 -30.90 36.98
N PRO A 121 27.06 -31.91 37.88
CA PRO A 121 26.53 -33.28 37.77
C PRO A 121 26.33 -34.16 39.04
N GLU A 122 25.80 -35.36 38.79
CA GLU A 122 25.85 -36.66 39.52
C GLU A 122 25.23 -36.75 40.94
N GLY A 123 24.52 -37.80 41.36
CA GLY A 123 24.22 -39.11 40.80
C GLY A 123 23.38 -39.95 41.79
N SER A 124 22.93 -41.12 41.33
CA SER A 124 22.47 -42.31 42.08
C SER A 124 21.23 -42.27 43.00
N SER A 125 20.25 -43.10 42.66
CA SER A 125 19.42 -43.91 43.59
C SER A 125 20.08 -45.30 43.77
N PRO A 126 19.57 -46.30 44.54
CA PRO A 126 18.52 -46.34 45.58
C PRO A 126 18.89 -47.22 46.83
N THR A 127 17.87 -47.51 47.68
CA THR A 127 17.58 -48.76 48.44
C THR A 127 17.90 -48.88 49.97
N THR A 128 16.83 -49.24 50.73
CA THR A 128 16.73 -50.14 51.95
C THR A 128 17.48 -49.74 53.24
N GLU A 129 17.04 -49.94 54.50
CA GLU A 129 16.01 -50.79 55.15
C GLU A 129 15.91 -50.44 56.69
N THR A 130 14.74 -50.71 57.31
CA THR A 130 14.47 -51.14 58.74
C THR A 130 14.88 -50.27 59.96
N ALA A 131 14.24 -50.24 61.15
CA ALA A 131 13.07 -50.80 61.85
C ALA A 131 12.82 -49.84 63.08
N ASP A 132 11.79 -49.84 63.94
CA ASP A 132 11.02 -50.93 64.57
C ASP A 132 9.83 -50.36 65.41
N ALA A 133 8.81 -51.22 65.62
CA ALA A 133 7.80 -51.35 66.71
C ALA A 133 6.91 -50.14 67.16
N ALA A 134 5.62 -50.27 67.55
CA ALA A 134 4.80 -51.41 67.99
C ALA A 134 3.27 -51.13 67.90
N SER A 135 2.49 -52.21 67.66
CA SER A 135 1.21 -52.63 68.33
C SER A 135 -0.03 -51.70 68.30
N GLY A 136 -1.28 -52.07 67.92
CA GLY A 136 -1.99 -53.29 67.48
C GLY A 136 -3.41 -52.87 66.99
N SER A 137 -4.01 -53.43 65.92
CA SER A 137 -4.95 -54.58 65.85
C SER A 137 -6.05 -54.56 66.92
N ASP A 138 -7.34 -54.84 66.70
CA ASP A 138 -8.27 -55.00 65.57
C ASP A 138 -9.69 -54.99 66.19
N ALA A 139 -10.72 -54.96 65.34
CA ALA A 139 -12.15 -55.15 65.64
C ALA A 139 -12.48 -56.36 66.56
N PRO A 140 -13.74 -56.51 67.06
CA PRO A 140 -14.69 -57.32 66.29
C PRO A 140 -16.19 -57.02 66.54
N GLY A 141 -17.05 -57.75 65.83
CA GLY A 141 -18.51 -57.76 65.98
C GLY A 141 -19.11 -59.03 66.58
N ASN A 142 -20.45 -59.00 66.60
CA ASN A 142 -21.48 -60.04 66.62
C ASN A 142 -21.79 -60.90 67.88
N ALA A 143 -23.07 -60.76 68.28
CA ALA A 143 -24.05 -61.64 68.94
C ALA A 143 -23.64 -62.93 69.68
N THR A 144 -24.26 -63.15 70.86
CA THR A 144 -25.39 -64.11 71.07
C THR A 144 -25.67 -64.33 72.57
N GLY A 145 -26.94 -64.15 72.99
CA GLY A 145 -27.65 -65.14 73.80
C GLY A 145 -27.75 -65.02 75.34
N LYS A 146 -29.01 -65.07 75.79
CA LYS A 146 -29.57 -65.70 77.00
C LYS A 146 -29.74 -64.89 78.31
N ASN A 147 -31.03 -64.62 78.55
CA ASN A 147 -31.82 -64.92 79.75
C ASN A 147 -31.35 -64.35 81.10
N ALA A 148 -32.12 -63.37 81.61
CA ALA A 148 -32.31 -63.16 83.03
C ALA A 148 -33.82 -62.97 83.31
N ALA A 149 -34.30 -63.73 84.30
CA ALA A 149 -35.68 -63.81 84.72
C ALA A 149 -36.05 -62.74 85.76
N LEU A 150 -37.33 -62.32 85.70
CA LEU A 150 -38.28 -62.05 86.80
C LEU A 150 -37.84 -61.19 88.00
N SER A 151 -38.49 -60.04 88.19
CA SER A 151 -39.67 -59.90 89.08
C SER A 151 -40.13 -58.45 89.20
N ALA A 152 -41.39 -58.18 88.85
CA ALA A 152 -42.48 -57.82 89.79
C ALA A 152 -42.64 -56.32 90.03
N THR A 153 -43.70 -55.74 89.44
CA THR A 153 -44.75 -55.04 90.21
C THR A 153 -45.93 -54.65 89.32
N SER A 154 -47.06 -55.32 89.60
CA SER A 154 -48.45 -54.84 89.66
C SER A 154 -48.98 -53.79 88.68
N GLY A 155 -49.98 -54.20 87.90
CA GLY A 155 -51.20 -53.42 87.71
C GLY A 155 -51.68 -53.22 86.28
N SER A 156 -52.37 -54.21 85.69
CA SER A 156 -53.52 -53.91 84.81
C SER A 156 -54.43 -55.12 84.55
N SER A 157 -55.72 -54.81 84.58
CA SER A 157 -56.84 -55.67 84.25
C SER A 157 -56.79 -56.16 82.80
N LEU A 158 -57.31 -57.37 82.65
CA LEU A 158 -57.39 -58.21 81.46
C LEU A 158 -57.94 -57.52 80.19
N SER A 159 -57.32 -57.80 79.04
CA SER A 159 -57.99 -58.12 77.76
C SER A 159 -57.02 -58.77 76.76
N ASN A 160 -57.32 -60.03 76.40
CA ASN A 160 -56.97 -60.86 75.21
C ASN A 160 -55.59 -60.74 74.49
N PRO A 161 -54.88 -61.84 74.18
CA PRO A 161 -53.64 -61.78 73.40
C PRO A 161 -53.97 -61.72 71.90
N ALA A 162 -53.89 -60.54 71.30
CA ALA A 162 -53.78 -60.41 69.85
C ALA A 162 -52.38 -60.82 69.40
N ALA A 163 -52.28 -61.51 68.25
CA ALA A 163 -51.02 -61.74 67.55
C ALA A 163 -50.23 -60.43 67.41
N PRO A 164 -48.90 -60.43 67.28
CA PRO A 164 -48.13 -59.21 67.07
C PRO A 164 -48.64 -58.50 65.80
N THR A 165 -49.49 -57.49 65.98
CA THR A 165 -49.98 -56.65 64.89
C THR A 165 -48.82 -55.80 64.42
N PHE A 166 -48.33 -56.04 63.21
CA PHE A 166 -47.30 -55.21 62.61
C PHE A 166 -47.94 -53.86 62.25
N ASP A 167 -47.65 -52.81 63.02
CA ASP A 167 -48.18 -51.48 62.78
C ASP A 167 -47.14 -50.59 62.08
N PHE A 168 -47.35 -50.33 60.78
CA PHE A 168 -46.52 -49.40 60.00
C PHE A 168 -46.96 -47.94 60.17
N GLY A 169 -47.96 -47.65 61.02
CA GLY A 169 -48.54 -46.33 61.22
C GLY A 169 -49.51 -45.91 60.11
N ALA A 170 -50.17 -46.86 59.46
CA ALA A 170 -51.24 -46.64 58.48
C ALA A 170 -52.57 -47.27 58.96
N ASP A 171 -53.65 -47.10 58.20
CA ASP A 171 -54.92 -47.79 58.49
C ASP A 171 -54.80 -49.33 58.36
N ASP A 172 -55.74 -50.07 58.96
CA ASP A 172 -55.70 -51.54 59.03
C ASP A 172 -55.59 -52.21 57.65
N GLN A 173 -56.23 -51.64 56.62
CA GLN A 173 -56.19 -52.18 55.26
C GLN A 173 -54.82 -51.95 54.61
N THR A 174 -54.27 -50.74 54.74
CA THR A 174 -52.93 -50.40 54.25
C THR A 174 -51.84 -51.18 54.99
N ASN A 175 -51.95 -51.34 56.31
CA ASN A 175 -51.02 -52.15 57.11
C ASN A 175 -51.02 -53.63 56.68
N ALA A 176 -52.17 -54.19 56.33
CA ALA A 176 -52.25 -55.57 55.81
C ALA A 176 -51.57 -55.73 54.44
N LEU A 177 -51.72 -54.76 53.54
CA LEU A 177 -51.04 -54.74 52.24
C LEU A 177 -49.52 -54.57 52.39
N LEU A 178 -49.07 -53.68 53.28
CA LEU A 178 -47.64 -53.49 53.59
C LEU A 178 -47.00 -54.74 54.18
N LEU A 179 -47.74 -55.51 54.99
CA LEU A 179 -47.29 -56.80 55.51
C LEU A 179 -47.18 -57.86 54.40
N GLN A 180 -48.12 -57.88 53.45
CA GLN A 180 -48.06 -58.75 52.26
C GLN A 180 -46.85 -58.41 51.37
N ASP A 181 -46.55 -57.12 51.17
CA ASP A 181 -45.37 -56.69 50.43
C ASP A 181 -44.08 -57.10 51.16
N ALA A 182 -44.03 -56.97 52.49
CA ALA A 182 -42.90 -57.41 53.30
C ALA A 182 -42.64 -58.92 53.20
N GLN A 183 -43.70 -59.74 53.12
CA GLN A 183 -43.59 -61.18 52.87
C GLN A 183 -43.11 -61.48 51.44
N THR A 184 -43.67 -60.78 50.45
CA THR A 184 -43.30 -60.91 49.03
C THR A 184 -41.84 -60.54 48.79
N PHE A 185 -41.32 -59.56 49.54
CA PHE A 185 -39.94 -59.09 49.51
C PHE A 185 -38.90 -60.20 49.78
N ILE A 186 -39.25 -61.34 50.38
CA ILE A 186 -38.26 -62.39 50.68
C ILE A 186 -38.07 -63.35 49.48
N THR A 187 -38.90 -63.25 48.45
CA THR A 187 -39.06 -64.30 47.42
C THR A 187 -38.03 -64.25 46.27
N GLY A 188 -37.51 -63.07 45.88
CA GLY A 188 -36.64 -62.93 44.71
C GLY A 188 -36.27 -61.47 44.38
N ASN A 189 -35.40 -61.21 43.39
CA ASN A 189 -34.97 -59.85 43.03
C ASN A 189 -36.13 -58.99 42.48
N MET A 190 -36.87 -59.52 41.50
CA MET A 190 -38.08 -58.89 40.98
C MET A 190 -39.11 -58.62 42.08
N ALA A 191 -39.45 -59.66 42.85
CA ALA A 191 -40.40 -59.56 43.94
C ALA A 191 -39.99 -58.50 44.97
N ARG A 192 -38.70 -58.40 45.28
CA ARG A 192 -38.14 -57.35 46.14
C ARG A 192 -38.36 -55.94 45.60
N ILE A 193 -38.03 -55.72 44.34
CA ILE A 193 -38.10 -54.40 43.70
C ILE A 193 -39.55 -53.95 43.55
N MET A 194 -40.45 -54.84 43.14
CA MET A 194 -41.86 -54.53 42.96
C MET A 194 -42.60 -54.38 44.30
N ALA A 195 -42.31 -55.22 45.31
CA ALA A 195 -42.86 -55.04 46.66
C ALA A 195 -42.38 -53.73 47.29
N ALA A 196 -41.10 -53.36 47.10
CA ALA A 196 -40.59 -52.06 47.54
C ALA A 196 -41.28 -50.90 46.84
N LYS A 197 -41.54 -50.99 45.53
CA LYS A 197 -42.30 -49.97 44.79
C LYS A 197 -43.74 -49.83 45.32
N HIS A 198 -44.45 -50.94 45.44
CA HIS A 198 -45.83 -50.93 45.90
C HIS A 198 -45.96 -50.42 47.34
N ALA A 199 -45.08 -50.85 48.25
CA ALA A 199 -45.02 -50.32 49.61
C ALA A 199 -44.62 -48.84 49.66
N HIS A 200 -43.71 -48.39 48.79
CA HIS A 200 -43.38 -46.96 48.66
C HIS A 200 -44.59 -46.15 48.19
N ASP A 201 -45.28 -46.58 47.14
CA ASP A 201 -46.45 -45.90 46.59
C ASP A 201 -47.61 -45.85 47.62
N LEU A 202 -47.82 -46.93 48.38
CA LEU A 202 -48.80 -46.96 49.48
C LEU A 202 -48.44 -46.02 50.63
N THR A 203 -47.15 -45.95 51.01
CA THR A 203 -46.69 -45.10 52.12
C THR A 203 -46.55 -43.63 51.75
N ALA A 204 -46.21 -43.31 50.50
CA ALA A 204 -46.08 -41.95 49.98
C ALA A 204 -47.41 -41.18 50.00
N ASN A 205 -48.54 -41.88 49.82
CA ASN A 205 -49.87 -41.29 49.74
C ASN A 205 -50.51 -40.99 51.10
N HIS A 206 -49.97 -41.53 52.20
CA HIS A 206 -50.71 -41.59 53.45
C HIS A 206 -49.97 -41.03 54.68
N TYR A 207 -48.68 -41.31 54.92
CA TYR A 207 -48.04 -40.92 56.20
C TYR A 207 -46.51 -40.74 56.14
N GLN A 208 -46.02 -39.54 56.53
CA GLN A 208 -44.59 -39.27 56.69
C GLN A 208 -43.99 -40.12 57.82
N GLY A 209 -43.30 -41.22 57.46
CA GLY A 209 -42.59 -42.09 58.40
C GLY A 209 -42.84 -43.58 58.21
N SER A 210 -43.94 -43.97 57.56
CA SER A 210 -44.31 -45.37 57.33
C SER A 210 -43.36 -46.08 56.36
N TRP A 211 -42.83 -45.36 55.36
CA TRP A 211 -41.82 -45.90 54.45
C TRP A 211 -40.53 -46.34 55.19
N GLY A 212 -40.04 -45.50 56.10
CA GLY A 212 -38.86 -45.82 56.90
C GLY A 212 -39.08 -47.01 57.84
N LYS A 213 -40.28 -47.11 58.43
CA LYS A 213 -40.69 -48.27 59.23
C LYS A 213 -40.77 -49.55 58.38
N TRP A 214 -41.31 -49.47 57.17
CA TRP A 214 -41.36 -50.60 56.25
C TRP A 214 -39.98 -51.06 55.81
N CYS A 215 -39.09 -50.14 55.43
CA CYS A 215 -37.69 -50.44 55.11
C CYS A 215 -36.99 -51.16 56.28
N THR A 216 -37.18 -50.65 57.50
CA THR A 216 -36.63 -51.26 58.72
C THR A 216 -37.20 -52.65 58.96
N ALA A 217 -38.50 -52.86 58.71
CA ALA A 217 -39.19 -54.14 58.87
C ALA A 217 -38.62 -55.24 57.96
N VAL A 218 -38.33 -54.90 56.70
CA VAL A 218 -37.74 -55.83 55.73
C VAL A 218 -36.21 -55.88 55.79
N GLY A 219 -35.60 -55.13 56.71
CA GLY A 219 -34.17 -55.16 57.00
C GLY A 219 -33.27 -54.42 56.01
N ILE A 220 -33.79 -53.38 55.32
CA ILE A 220 -33.02 -52.55 54.39
C ILE A 220 -32.92 -51.09 54.85
N SER A 221 -31.90 -50.38 54.40
CA SER A 221 -31.84 -48.93 54.59
C SER A 221 -32.87 -48.23 53.70
N ARG A 222 -33.33 -47.05 54.14
CA ARG A 222 -34.20 -46.19 53.33
C ARG A 222 -33.61 -45.91 51.95
N ASP A 223 -32.31 -45.59 51.88
CA ASP A 223 -31.60 -45.35 50.60
C ASP A 223 -31.60 -46.57 49.67
N THR A 224 -31.52 -47.78 50.24
CA THR A 224 -31.62 -49.02 49.45
C THR A 224 -33.03 -49.19 48.92
N GLY A 225 -34.05 -48.93 49.74
CA GLY A 225 -35.45 -48.88 49.31
C GLY A 225 -35.68 -47.88 48.20
N ASP A 226 -35.22 -46.63 48.35
CA ASP A 226 -35.38 -45.56 47.36
C ASP A 226 -34.68 -45.91 46.03
N ASN A 227 -33.52 -46.58 46.08
CA ASN A 227 -32.85 -47.10 44.88
C ASN A 227 -33.65 -48.21 44.19
N MET A 228 -34.33 -49.08 44.94
CA MET A 228 -35.19 -50.13 44.40
C MET A 228 -36.42 -49.52 43.73
N VAL A 229 -37.06 -48.53 44.36
CA VAL A 229 -38.18 -47.79 43.77
C VAL A 229 -37.78 -47.15 42.44
N ARG A 230 -36.62 -46.47 42.40
CA ARG A 230 -36.09 -45.87 41.17
C ARG A 230 -35.80 -46.90 40.08
N VAL A 231 -35.29 -48.08 40.45
CA VAL A 231 -35.15 -49.20 39.51
C VAL A 231 -36.52 -49.68 39.03
N ALA A 232 -37.50 -49.81 39.90
CA ALA A 232 -38.84 -50.25 39.52
C ALA A 232 -39.51 -49.26 38.53
N GLU A 233 -39.34 -47.96 38.73
CA GLU A 233 -39.86 -46.92 37.84
C GLU A 233 -39.23 -46.94 36.44
N GLN A 234 -37.90 -47.11 36.37
CA GLN A 234 -37.17 -47.05 35.11
C GLN A 234 -37.15 -48.39 34.37
N PHE A 235 -37.15 -49.51 35.09
CA PHE A 235 -36.90 -50.85 34.55
C PHE A 235 -38.08 -51.82 34.71
N GLY A 236 -39.10 -51.49 35.52
CA GLY A 236 -40.17 -52.42 35.91
C GLY A 236 -41.02 -52.96 34.75
N ASN A 237 -41.13 -52.21 33.65
CA ASN A 237 -41.90 -52.60 32.46
C ASN A 237 -41.03 -53.17 31.32
N ILE A 238 -39.70 -53.23 31.51
CA ILE A 238 -38.78 -53.65 30.45
C ILE A 238 -38.63 -55.17 30.46
N GLN A 239 -38.73 -55.77 29.28
CA GLN A 239 -38.53 -57.20 29.07
C GLN A 239 -37.37 -57.43 28.09
N ILE A 240 -36.50 -58.38 28.43
CA ILE A 240 -35.44 -58.90 27.58
C ILE A 240 -35.82 -60.34 27.24
N GLU A 241 -36.01 -60.63 25.94
CA GLU A 241 -36.40 -61.96 25.45
C GLU A 241 -37.64 -62.55 26.15
N GLY A 242 -38.62 -61.70 26.48
CA GLY A 242 -39.86 -62.09 27.16
C GLY A 242 -39.75 -62.34 28.68
N LYS A 243 -38.56 -62.13 29.27
CA LYS A 243 -38.35 -62.14 30.73
C LYS A 243 -38.13 -60.72 31.23
N SER A 244 -38.56 -60.40 32.45
CA SER A 244 -38.32 -59.06 32.97
C SER A 244 -36.82 -58.81 33.19
N ILE A 245 -36.38 -57.60 32.85
CA ILE A 245 -35.01 -57.14 33.07
C ILE A 245 -34.57 -57.25 34.55
N LEU A 246 -35.51 -57.16 35.50
CA LEU A 246 -35.23 -57.24 36.94
C LEU A 246 -34.81 -58.65 37.39
N ASP A 247 -35.13 -59.68 36.59
CA ASP A 247 -34.75 -61.07 36.83
C ASP A 247 -33.51 -61.50 36.02
N VAL A 248 -33.29 -60.86 34.87
CA VAL A 248 -32.19 -61.21 33.95
C VAL A 248 -30.91 -60.46 34.29
N GLN A 249 -31.01 -59.17 34.64
CA GLN A 249 -29.83 -58.32 34.84
C GLN A 249 -29.37 -58.29 36.32
N PRO A 250 -28.06 -58.18 36.58
CA PRO A 250 -27.55 -58.06 37.95
C PRO A 250 -28.04 -56.78 38.64
N LEU A 251 -28.49 -56.89 39.89
CA LEU A 251 -29.01 -55.77 40.68
C LEU A 251 -28.03 -54.57 40.76
N LYS A 252 -26.73 -54.85 40.85
CA LYS A 252 -25.68 -53.83 40.86
C LYS A 252 -25.63 -53.02 39.55
N LEU A 253 -25.89 -53.65 38.42
CA LEU A 253 -25.96 -53.00 37.11
C LEU A 253 -27.22 -52.13 37.01
N LEU A 254 -28.37 -52.67 37.44
CA LEU A 254 -29.65 -51.94 37.47
C LEU A 254 -29.56 -50.68 38.34
N TYR A 255 -28.97 -50.78 39.53
CA TYR A 255 -28.75 -49.61 40.39
C TYR A 255 -27.83 -48.56 39.77
N ALA A 256 -26.79 -48.98 39.03
CA ALA A 256 -25.89 -48.07 38.36
C ALA A 256 -26.57 -47.36 37.19
N ALA A 257 -27.30 -48.11 36.36
CA ALA A 257 -28.06 -47.58 35.24
C ALA A 257 -29.21 -46.66 35.69
N ALA A 258 -29.83 -46.94 36.85
CA ALA A 258 -30.89 -46.12 37.43
C ALA A 258 -30.45 -44.73 37.90
N LYS A 259 -29.14 -44.43 37.95
CA LYS A 259 -28.65 -43.14 38.40
C LYS A 259 -29.01 -42.04 37.38
N PRO A 260 -29.44 -40.85 37.84
CA PRO A 260 -29.70 -39.72 36.95
C PRO A 260 -28.48 -39.30 36.12
N SER A 261 -27.28 -39.48 36.66
CA SER A 261 -26.01 -39.13 36.01
C SER A 261 -25.56 -40.12 34.93
N THR A 262 -26.27 -41.24 34.76
CA THR A 262 -25.95 -42.22 33.72
C THR A 262 -26.42 -41.70 32.36
N PRO A 263 -25.55 -41.61 31.34
CA PRO A 263 -25.93 -41.20 29.99
C PRO A 263 -26.99 -42.12 29.39
N GLU A 264 -27.91 -41.54 28.62
CA GLU A 264 -29.04 -42.28 28.06
C GLU A 264 -28.60 -43.44 27.18
N VAL A 265 -27.54 -43.26 26.39
CA VAL A 265 -26.94 -44.33 25.55
C VAL A 265 -26.53 -45.55 26.39
N VAL A 266 -25.97 -45.32 27.60
CA VAL A 266 -25.57 -46.40 28.51
C VAL A 266 -26.79 -47.06 29.15
N LYS A 267 -27.85 -46.31 29.46
CA LYS A 267 -29.11 -46.87 29.98
C LYS A 267 -29.80 -47.76 28.96
N GLN A 268 -29.90 -47.29 27.72
CA GLN A 268 -30.50 -48.04 26.62
C GLN A 268 -29.76 -49.35 26.36
N ALA A 269 -28.42 -49.34 26.40
CA ALA A 269 -27.62 -50.58 26.27
C ALA A 269 -27.87 -51.60 27.41
N VAL A 270 -28.24 -51.13 28.61
CA VAL A 270 -28.67 -52.02 29.70
C VAL A 270 -30.11 -52.52 29.46
N PHE A 271 -30.99 -51.68 28.91
CA PHE A 271 -32.38 -52.03 28.57
C PHE A 271 -32.48 -53.10 27.48
N THR A 272 -31.66 -52.99 26.44
CA THR A 272 -31.61 -53.93 25.32
C THR A 272 -30.88 -55.23 25.66
N GLY A 273 -30.10 -55.24 26.74
CA GLY A 273 -29.28 -56.38 27.14
C GLY A 273 -27.90 -56.42 26.46
N ASP A 274 -27.51 -55.38 25.74
CA ASP A 274 -26.17 -55.26 25.12
C ASP A 274 -25.05 -55.17 26.17
N ILE A 275 -25.38 -54.65 27.35
CA ILE A 275 -24.52 -54.67 28.54
C ILE A 275 -25.18 -55.54 29.59
N THR A 276 -24.47 -56.60 30.01
CA THR A 276 -24.98 -57.53 31.04
C THR A 276 -24.15 -57.51 32.31
N THR A 277 -22.98 -56.87 32.28
CA THR A 277 -22.07 -56.82 33.41
C THR A 277 -21.78 -55.40 33.89
N TYR A 278 -21.49 -55.26 35.17
CA TYR A 278 -21.04 -53.98 35.74
C TYR A 278 -19.70 -53.51 35.17
N LYS A 279 -18.86 -54.43 34.68
CA LYS A 279 -17.56 -54.11 34.08
C LYS A 279 -17.74 -53.40 32.73
N GLU A 280 -18.56 -53.96 31.84
CA GLU A 280 -18.92 -53.35 30.55
C GLU A 280 -19.56 -51.97 30.74
N TYR A 281 -20.42 -51.82 31.75
CA TYR A 281 -20.97 -50.51 32.12
C TYR A 281 -19.88 -49.49 32.47
N GLN A 282 -18.89 -49.87 33.28
CA GLN A 282 -17.79 -48.98 33.66
C GLN A 282 -16.90 -48.64 32.46
N GLU A 283 -16.63 -49.61 31.60
CA GLU A 283 -15.85 -49.41 30.38
C GLU A 283 -16.57 -48.45 29.42
N LEU A 284 -17.88 -48.61 29.20
CA LEU A 284 -18.65 -47.70 28.35
C LEU A 284 -18.74 -46.29 28.93
N MET A 285 -18.93 -46.16 30.24
CA MET A 285 -18.89 -44.85 30.93
C MET A 285 -17.53 -44.17 30.77
N ALA A 286 -16.44 -44.93 30.90
CA ALA A 286 -15.08 -44.42 30.72
C ALA A 286 -14.82 -44.02 29.27
N GLN A 287 -15.27 -44.82 28.30
CA GLN A 287 -15.17 -44.50 26.87
C GLN A 287 -15.93 -43.22 26.52
N LEU A 288 -17.17 -43.08 26.99
CA LEU A 288 -18.00 -41.90 26.70
C LEU A 288 -17.40 -40.63 27.31
N LYS A 289 -16.79 -40.75 28.51
CA LYS A 289 -16.05 -39.65 29.13
C LYS A 289 -14.80 -39.30 28.33
N ALA A 290 -13.99 -40.28 27.95
CA ALA A 290 -12.77 -40.06 27.17
C ALA A 290 -13.07 -39.48 25.78
N GLU A 291 -14.15 -39.92 25.13
CA GLU A 291 -14.59 -39.38 23.85
C GLU A 291 -15.06 -37.93 23.99
N LYS A 292 -15.80 -37.60 25.05
CA LYS A 292 -16.19 -36.22 25.34
C LYS A 292 -14.97 -35.32 25.56
N GLU A 293 -14.01 -35.77 26.35
CA GLU A 293 -12.77 -35.02 26.58
C GLU A 293 -11.95 -34.84 25.29
N ARG A 294 -11.90 -35.87 24.43
CA ARG A 294 -11.27 -35.80 23.11
C ARG A 294 -12.00 -34.80 22.19
N ALA A 295 -13.34 -34.81 22.18
CA ALA A 295 -14.14 -33.89 21.40
C ALA A 295 -13.95 -32.44 21.86
N ASP A 296 -13.98 -32.19 23.17
CA ASP A 296 -13.74 -30.85 23.75
C ASP A 296 -12.33 -30.34 23.43
N ALA A 297 -11.32 -31.23 23.47
CA ALA A 297 -9.94 -30.89 23.09
C ALA A 297 -9.81 -30.59 21.58
N ALA A 298 -10.46 -31.39 20.74
CA ALA A 298 -10.49 -31.17 19.30
C ALA A 298 -11.20 -29.86 18.94
N GLU A 299 -12.30 -29.52 19.63
CA GLU A 299 -13.01 -28.26 19.44
C GLU A 299 -12.14 -27.05 19.84
N LYS A 300 -11.46 -27.12 20.99
CA LYS A 300 -10.49 -26.09 21.39
C LYS A 300 -9.38 -25.92 20.36
N SER A 301 -8.82 -27.02 19.85
CA SER A 301 -7.79 -26.98 18.81
C SER A 301 -8.32 -26.34 17.52
N ALA A 302 -9.51 -26.74 17.06
CA ALA A 302 -10.15 -26.17 15.88
C ALA A 302 -10.48 -24.67 16.06
N GLN A 303 -10.91 -24.26 17.26
CA GLN A 303 -11.17 -22.85 17.56
C GLN A 303 -9.87 -22.03 17.54
N ASN A 304 -8.77 -22.57 18.08
CA ASN A 304 -7.47 -21.91 18.02
C ASN A 304 -6.97 -21.79 16.57
N ALA A 305 -7.05 -22.86 15.78
CA ALA A 305 -6.70 -22.84 14.37
C ALA A 305 -7.54 -21.82 13.58
N ARG A 306 -8.84 -21.68 13.89
CA ARG A 306 -9.71 -20.64 13.29
C ARG A 306 -9.26 -19.22 13.65
N LYS A 307 -8.86 -18.99 14.90
CA LYS A 307 -8.33 -17.68 15.35
C LYS A 307 -7.01 -17.34 14.66
N GLU A 308 -6.11 -18.31 14.56
CA GLU A 308 -4.84 -18.15 13.84
C GLU A 308 -5.07 -17.85 12.36
N ASN A 309 -5.94 -18.61 11.67
CA ASN A 309 -6.28 -18.35 10.28
C ASN A 309 -6.92 -16.96 10.08
N ALA A 310 -7.76 -16.50 11.01
CA ALA A 310 -8.31 -15.15 10.96
C ALA A 310 -7.22 -14.08 11.10
N TYR A 311 -6.27 -14.28 12.02
CA TYR A 311 -5.12 -13.39 12.18
C TYR A 311 -4.25 -13.34 10.91
N PHE A 312 -3.92 -14.50 10.33
CA PHE A 312 -3.17 -14.57 9.07
C PHE A 312 -3.90 -13.87 7.92
N LYS A 313 -5.23 -14.02 7.83
CA LYS A 313 -6.03 -13.36 6.81
C LYS A 313 -5.97 -11.83 6.91
N GLU A 314 -6.00 -11.28 8.12
CA GLU A 314 -5.86 -9.83 8.32
C GLU A 314 -4.42 -9.34 8.04
N LEU A 315 -3.41 -10.14 8.37
CA LEU A 315 -2.02 -9.83 8.02
C LEU A 315 -1.80 -9.82 6.50
N VAL A 316 -2.41 -10.76 5.77
CA VAL A 316 -2.36 -10.78 4.30
C VAL A 316 -3.03 -9.55 3.71
N LYS A 317 -4.24 -9.19 4.18
CA LYS A 317 -4.93 -7.97 3.71
C LYS A 317 -4.12 -6.71 3.95
N SER A 318 -3.48 -6.58 5.13
CA SER A 318 -2.66 -5.39 5.42
C SER A 318 -1.40 -5.33 4.56
N ALA A 319 -0.78 -6.48 4.30
CA ALA A 319 0.33 -6.58 3.35
C ALA A 319 -0.10 -6.22 1.92
N GLU A 320 -1.24 -6.73 1.44
CA GLU A 320 -1.81 -6.39 0.13
C GLU A 320 -2.09 -4.88 0.01
N ALA A 321 -2.72 -4.28 1.02
CA ALA A 321 -2.98 -2.84 1.06
C ALA A 321 -1.68 -2.02 1.02
N GLN A 322 -0.65 -2.45 1.73
CA GLN A 322 0.66 -1.79 1.71
C GLN A 322 1.32 -1.91 0.34
N THR A 323 1.26 -3.08 -0.31
CA THR A 323 1.79 -3.27 -1.66
C THR A 323 1.08 -2.41 -2.69
N HIS A 324 -0.25 -2.26 -2.60
CA HIS A 324 -1.01 -1.36 -3.48
C HIS A 324 -0.57 0.10 -3.30
N LYS A 325 -0.44 0.56 -2.06
CA LYS A 325 0.01 1.92 -1.75
C LYS A 325 1.43 2.19 -2.26
N ASP A 326 2.31 1.20 -2.20
CA ASP A 326 3.68 1.33 -2.71
C ASP A 326 3.77 1.24 -4.23
N ALA A 327 2.80 0.58 -4.88
CA ALA A 327 2.65 0.58 -6.34
C ALA A 327 2.14 1.95 -6.84
N GLU A 328 1.10 2.50 -6.22
CA GLU A 328 0.57 3.83 -6.53
C GLU A 328 1.64 4.92 -6.41
N LYS A 329 2.44 4.90 -5.34
CA LYS A 329 3.58 5.83 -5.18
C LYS A 329 4.65 5.66 -6.26
N ARG A 330 4.86 4.46 -6.79
CA ARG A 330 5.79 4.24 -7.90
C ARG A 330 5.23 4.82 -9.19
N GLU A 331 3.97 4.58 -9.48
CA GLU A 331 3.30 5.10 -10.67
C GLU A 331 3.27 6.65 -10.67
N GLU A 332 3.01 7.27 -9.52
CA GLU A 332 3.11 8.72 -9.35
C GLU A 332 4.55 9.22 -9.58
N ALA A 333 5.55 8.50 -9.10
CA ALA A 333 6.95 8.86 -9.31
C ALA A 333 7.34 8.72 -10.80
N GLU A 334 6.94 7.63 -11.46
CA GLU A 334 7.14 7.39 -12.89
C GLU A 334 6.48 8.49 -13.73
N SER A 335 5.23 8.85 -13.43
CA SER A 335 4.53 9.95 -14.10
C SER A 335 5.26 11.29 -13.94
N ARG A 336 5.82 11.58 -12.75
CA ARG A 336 6.63 12.78 -12.52
C ARG A 336 7.94 12.75 -13.30
N TYR A 337 8.59 11.59 -13.39
CA TYR A 337 9.80 11.42 -14.18
C TYR A 337 9.54 11.61 -15.68
N GLU A 338 8.45 11.04 -16.20
CA GLU A 338 8.06 11.21 -17.61
C GLU A 338 7.77 12.69 -17.95
N SER A 339 7.04 13.38 -17.07
CA SER A 339 6.79 14.82 -17.21
C SER A 339 8.11 15.62 -17.23
N ALA A 340 9.02 15.35 -16.29
CA ALA A 340 10.32 16.02 -16.26
C ALA A 340 11.18 15.73 -17.51
N LEU A 341 11.09 14.52 -18.07
CA LEU A 341 11.77 14.18 -19.32
C LEU A 341 11.20 14.95 -20.52
N ALA A 342 9.88 15.14 -20.57
CA ALA A 342 9.24 15.97 -21.58
C ALA A 342 9.71 17.43 -21.50
N ASP A 343 9.79 17.99 -20.30
CA ASP A 343 10.31 19.34 -20.06
C ASP A 343 11.78 19.49 -20.51
N ILE A 344 12.64 18.52 -20.14
CA ILE A 344 14.05 18.50 -20.57
C ILE A 344 14.16 18.45 -22.09
N SER A 345 13.32 17.63 -22.74
CA SER A 345 13.28 17.54 -24.21
C SER A 345 12.86 18.87 -24.84
N GLY A 346 11.81 19.50 -24.32
CA GLY A 346 11.37 20.82 -24.78
C GLY A 346 12.44 21.90 -24.60
N LEU A 347 13.10 21.94 -23.44
CA LEU A 347 14.21 22.87 -23.18
C LEU A 347 15.42 22.62 -24.08
N LYS A 348 15.69 21.36 -24.43
CA LYS A 348 16.76 21.00 -25.37
C LYS A 348 16.45 21.52 -26.77
N GLU A 349 15.20 21.39 -27.22
CA GLU A 349 14.76 21.92 -28.50
C GLU A 349 14.81 23.46 -28.53
N GLN A 350 14.32 24.13 -27.47
CA GLN A 350 14.43 25.58 -27.34
C GLN A 350 15.89 26.07 -27.37
N ASN A 351 16.79 25.37 -26.67
CA ASN A 351 18.22 25.70 -26.70
C ASN A 351 18.83 25.52 -28.10
N ALA A 352 18.41 24.49 -28.86
CA ALA A 352 18.86 24.30 -30.23
C ALA A 352 18.39 25.46 -31.14
N GLN A 353 17.13 25.88 -31.00
CA GLN A 353 16.58 27.03 -31.74
C GLN A 353 17.29 28.34 -31.38
N LEU A 354 17.59 28.57 -30.09
CA LEU A 354 18.33 29.74 -29.63
C LEU A 354 19.76 29.78 -30.20
N ARG A 355 20.45 28.64 -30.23
CA ARG A 355 21.78 28.52 -30.86
C ARG A 355 21.71 28.87 -32.34
N GLN A 356 20.76 28.31 -33.08
CA GLN A 356 20.59 28.61 -34.51
C GLN A 356 20.31 30.11 -34.75
N ARG A 357 19.51 30.75 -33.89
CA ARG A 357 19.26 32.20 -33.97
C ARG A 357 20.50 33.02 -33.68
N ALA A 358 21.32 32.61 -32.70
CA ALA A 358 22.58 33.26 -32.39
C ALA A 358 23.55 33.17 -33.59
N ASP A 359 23.72 31.98 -34.16
CA ASP A 359 24.58 31.78 -35.34
C ASP A 359 24.11 32.62 -36.53
N THR A 360 22.79 32.72 -36.73
CA THR A 360 22.19 33.56 -37.78
C THR A 360 22.41 35.06 -37.53
N ALA A 361 22.35 35.50 -36.27
CA ALA A 361 22.60 36.88 -35.90
C ALA A 361 24.06 37.25 -36.11
N GLU A 362 24.99 36.38 -35.71
CA GLU A 362 26.43 36.55 -35.91
C GLU A 362 26.77 36.67 -37.40
N ALA A 363 26.20 35.82 -38.26
CA ALA A 363 26.38 35.91 -39.71
C ALA A 363 25.90 37.26 -40.29
N ARG A 364 24.76 37.78 -39.80
CA ARG A 364 24.25 39.10 -40.22
C ARG A 364 25.14 40.24 -39.76
N GLU A 365 25.68 40.16 -38.54
CA GLU A 365 26.62 41.15 -38.02
C GLU A 365 27.91 41.17 -38.84
N GLU A 366 28.44 40.00 -39.22
CA GLU A 366 29.60 39.92 -40.10
C GLU A 366 29.34 40.54 -41.48
N GLU A 367 28.17 40.28 -42.09
CA GLU A 367 27.79 40.87 -43.36
C GLU A 367 27.62 42.39 -43.27
N ALA A 368 26.97 42.87 -42.21
CA ALA A 368 26.82 44.30 -41.94
C ALA A 368 28.19 44.97 -41.77
N TRP A 369 29.12 44.36 -41.03
CA TRP A 369 30.48 44.86 -40.85
C TRP A 369 31.25 44.91 -42.19
N LYS A 370 31.13 43.87 -43.02
CA LYS A 370 31.71 43.86 -44.38
C LYS A 370 31.13 44.98 -45.25
N MET A 371 29.82 45.22 -45.20
CA MET A 371 29.20 46.32 -45.94
C MET A 371 29.64 47.69 -45.44
N GLN A 372 29.69 47.88 -44.12
CA GLN A 372 30.15 49.12 -43.50
C GLN A 372 31.60 49.42 -43.88
N SER A 373 32.50 48.43 -43.81
CA SER A 373 33.89 48.57 -44.22
C SER A 373 34.01 48.99 -45.70
N LYS A 374 33.22 48.38 -46.59
CA LYS A 374 33.16 48.78 -48.01
C LYS A 374 32.65 50.21 -48.20
N ALA A 375 31.62 50.61 -47.44
CA ALA A 375 31.07 51.96 -47.50
C ALA A 375 32.09 53.00 -47.01
N GLU A 376 32.81 52.70 -45.92
CA GLU A 376 33.86 53.57 -45.40
C GLU A 376 35.03 53.72 -46.39
N ALA A 377 35.45 52.64 -47.04
CA ALA A 377 36.48 52.69 -48.07
C ALA A 377 36.06 53.58 -49.26
N ARG A 378 34.80 53.49 -49.69
CA ARG A 378 34.24 54.37 -50.74
C ARG A 378 34.21 55.83 -50.29
N ALA A 379 33.79 56.09 -49.05
CA ALA A 379 33.76 57.44 -48.49
C ALA A 379 35.16 58.07 -48.46
N LYS A 380 36.19 57.34 -47.98
CA LYS A 380 37.59 57.80 -47.98
C LYS A 380 38.10 58.09 -49.39
N ASN A 381 37.78 57.25 -50.37
CA ASN A 381 38.17 57.50 -51.77
C ASN A 381 37.51 58.76 -52.33
N ALA A 382 36.20 58.93 -52.10
CA ALA A 382 35.47 60.13 -52.53
C ALA A 382 36.00 61.40 -51.86
N GLU A 383 36.34 61.34 -50.57
CA GLU A 383 36.98 62.44 -49.85
C GLU A 383 38.35 62.79 -50.44
N GLY A 384 39.14 61.78 -50.79
CA GLY A 384 40.41 61.96 -51.51
C GLY A 384 40.22 62.69 -52.84
N GLN A 385 39.25 62.26 -53.65
CA GLN A 385 38.93 62.91 -54.93
C GLN A 385 38.47 64.37 -54.74
N LEU A 386 37.57 64.62 -53.79
CA LEU A 386 37.10 65.97 -53.46
C LEU A 386 38.24 66.87 -52.98
N SER A 387 39.19 66.34 -52.21
CA SER A 387 40.37 67.10 -51.79
C SER A 387 41.23 67.52 -52.98
N GLY A 388 41.44 66.64 -53.96
CA GLY A 388 42.12 66.95 -55.21
C GLY A 388 41.36 67.99 -56.02
N SER A 389 40.04 67.85 -56.18
CA SER A 389 39.21 68.83 -56.87
C SER A 389 39.21 70.20 -56.19
N ARG A 390 39.23 70.25 -54.83
CA ARG A 390 39.37 71.51 -54.09
C ARG A 390 40.70 72.21 -54.36
N GLN A 391 41.80 71.46 -54.38
CA GLN A 391 43.12 72.03 -54.71
C GLN A 391 43.13 72.62 -56.14
N VAL A 392 42.54 71.91 -57.11
CA VAL A 392 42.41 72.40 -58.48
C VAL A 392 41.53 73.64 -58.55
N ALA A 393 40.39 73.65 -57.85
CA ALA A 393 39.49 74.80 -57.81
C ALA A 393 40.14 76.03 -57.15
N GLU A 394 40.92 75.84 -56.08
CA GLU A 394 41.66 76.90 -55.41
C GLU A 394 42.77 77.46 -56.32
N ALA A 395 43.53 76.60 -56.99
CA ALA A 395 44.53 77.01 -57.97
C ALA A 395 43.92 77.76 -59.16
N ALA A 396 42.76 77.30 -59.65
CA ALA A 396 42.01 77.97 -60.71
C ALA A 396 41.52 79.35 -60.26
N LYS A 397 41.04 79.49 -59.01
CA LYS A 397 40.65 80.77 -58.43
C LYS A 397 41.83 81.74 -58.37
N LEU A 398 42.98 81.31 -57.83
CA LEU A 398 44.20 82.12 -57.79
C LEU A 398 44.63 82.59 -59.19
N ARG A 399 44.51 81.72 -60.19
CA ARG A 399 44.82 82.07 -61.58
C ARG A 399 43.80 83.05 -62.16
N ALA A 400 42.51 82.89 -61.85
CA ALA A 400 41.46 83.81 -62.26
C ALA A 400 41.66 85.20 -61.63
N ASP A 401 41.95 85.25 -60.32
CA ASP A 401 42.27 86.48 -59.59
C ASP A 401 43.48 87.18 -60.24
N LYS A 402 44.55 86.43 -60.56
CA LYS A 402 45.72 86.95 -61.26
C LYS A 402 45.39 87.48 -62.66
N LEU A 403 44.60 86.74 -63.45
CA LEU A 403 44.17 87.19 -64.78
C LEU A 403 43.28 88.43 -64.71
N GLN A 404 42.48 88.57 -63.65
CA GLN A 404 41.66 89.74 -63.40
C GLN A 404 42.52 90.95 -63.03
N GLU A 405 43.55 90.77 -62.20
CA GLU A 405 44.55 91.80 -61.91
C GLU A 405 45.33 92.22 -63.18
N GLU A 406 45.78 91.26 -63.99
CA GLU A 406 46.46 91.52 -65.28
C GLU A 406 45.53 92.26 -66.25
N ASN A 407 44.25 91.87 -66.36
CA ASN A 407 43.26 92.59 -67.16
C ASN A 407 42.98 94.00 -66.63
N ALA A 408 42.89 94.18 -65.31
CA ALA A 408 42.73 95.50 -64.70
C ALA A 408 43.97 96.38 -64.93
N ALA A 409 45.17 95.79 -64.94
CA ALA A 409 46.41 96.46 -65.30
C ALA A 409 46.46 96.81 -66.80
N LEU A 410 46.02 95.91 -67.69
CA LEU A 410 45.90 96.16 -69.13
C LEU A 410 44.89 97.26 -69.45
N LYS A 411 43.74 97.32 -68.77
CA LYS A 411 42.77 98.42 -68.89
C LYS A 411 43.31 99.77 -68.43
N LYS A 412 44.35 99.79 -67.58
CA LYS A 412 45.04 101.01 -67.16
C LYS A 412 46.17 101.42 -68.11
N GLN A 413 46.50 100.61 -69.11
CA GLN A 413 47.38 101.01 -70.21
C GLN A 413 46.58 101.82 -71.26
N PRO A 414 47.16 102.83 -71.90
CA PRO A 414 46.49 103.53 -72.99
C PRO A 414 46.35 102.59 -74.19
N ILE A 415 45.13 102.16 -74.51
CA ILE A 415 44.85 101.29 -75.66
C ILE A 415 44.81 102.15 -76.93
N ALA A 416 45.75 101.91 -77.83
CA ALA A 416 45.78 102.41 -79.20
C ALA A 416 45.67 101.22 -80.18
N ALA A 417 44.52 100.55 -80.24
CA ALA A 417 44.16 99.66 -81.35
C ALA A 417 42.67 99.26 -81.27
N VAL A 418 41.97 99.49 -82.37
CA VAL A 418 40.58 99.09 -82.64
C VAL A 418 40.52 97.57 -82.79
N VAL A 419 39.65 96.89 -82.04
CA VAL A 419 39.32 95.47 -82.22
C VAL A 419 37.92 95.39 -82.82
N ASP A 420 37.81 94.62 -83.90
CA ASP A 420 36.62 94.44 -84.73
C ASP A 420 35.62 93.47 -84.08
N GLU A 421 34.40 93.93 -83.80
CA GLU A 421 33.37 93.20 -83.04
C GLU A 421 32.88 91.92 -83.74
N GLU A 422 32.98 91.83 -85.07
CA GLU A 422 32.49 90.68 -85.85
C GLU A 422 33.30 89.38 -85.66
N GLU A 423 34.58 89.46 -85.28
CA GLU A 423 35.42 88.29 -85.00
C GLU A 423 35.08 87.64 -83.66
N VAL A 424 34.65 88.44 -82.67
CA VAL A 424 34.29 87.95 -81.34
C VAL A 424 32.95 87.21 -81.40
N ASP A 425 31.98 87.73 -82.15
CA ASP A 425 30.65 87.13 -82.26
C ASP A 425 30.66 85.81 -83.06
N ARG A 426 31.56 85.68 -84.04
CA ARG A 426 31.75 84.44 -84.80
C ARG A 426 32.36 83.32 -83.95
N ARG A 427 33.33 83.65 -83.10
CA ARG A 427 33.96 82.66 -82.20
C ARG A 427 33.02 82.23 -81.08
N ALA A 428 32.15 83.11 -80.60
CA ALA A 428 31.10 82.78 -79.63
C ALA A 428 30.05 81.82 -80.22
N LYS A 429 29.60 82.05 -81.46
CA LYS A 429 28.69 81.14 -82.18
C LYS A 429 29.32 79.80 -82.53
N ALA A 430 30.61 79.75 -82.87
CA ALA A 430 31.31 78.51 -83.15
C ALA A 430 31.54 77.61 -81.91
N LEU A 431 31.61 78.21 -80.72
CA LEU A 431 31.74 77.47 -79.45
C LEU A 431 30.39 76.93 -78.94
N ALA A 432 29.29 77.61 -79.25
CA ALA A 432 27.93 77.19 -78.88
C ALA A 432 27.45 75.93 -79.64
N HIS A 433 27.97 75.67 -80.84
CA HIS A 433 27.65 74.49 -81.64
C HIS A 433 28.43 73.21 -81.26
N GLN A 434 29.29 73.25 -80.22
CA GLN A 434 30.02 72.06 -79.74
C GLN A 434 29.33 71.35 -78.57
N TRP A 435 28.20 71.86 -78.09
CA TRP A 435 27.36 71.17 -77.11
C TRP A 435 26.00 70.87 -77.75
N ASP A 436 25.91 69.72 -78.40
CA ASP A 436 24.63 69.17 -78.86
C ASP A 436 23.79 68.79 -77.63
N GLU A 437 22.90 69.71 -77.25
CA GLU A 437 21.89 69.57 -76.20
C GLU A 437 21.10 68.24 -76.35
N GLU A 438 20.97 67.76 -77.59
CA GLU A 438 20.30 66.51 -77.98
C GLU A 438 21.04 65.24 -77.53
N GLU A 439 22.38 65.22 -77.48
CA GLU A 439 23.14 64.08 -76.94
C GLU A 439 23.05 63.99 -75.41
N LEU A 440 23.00 65.15 -74.74
CA LEU A 440 22.89 65.24 -73.29
C LEU A 440 21.50 64.82 -72.81
N ASP A 441 20.45 65.21 -73.54
CA ASP A 441 19.07 64.75 -73.31
C ASP A 441 18.89 63.26 -73.61
N ARG A 442 19.55 62.72 -74.66
CA ARG A 442 19.52 61.28 -74.96
C ARG A 442 20.15 60.44 -73.85
N LEU A 443 21.33 60.86 -73.36
CA LEU A 443 22.01 60.19 -72.24
C LEU A 443 21.22 60.29 -70.93
N ALA A 444 20.54 61.42 -70.68
CA ALA A 444 19.66 61.58 -69.53
C ALA A 444 18.43 60.66 -69.62
N ALA A 445 17.82 60.55 -70.80
CA ALA A 445 16.67 59.67 -71.05
C ALA A 445 17.04 58.18 -70.94
N GLU A 446 18.19 57.77 -71.48
CA GLU A 446 18.68 56.38 -71.40
C GLU A 446 19.00 55.97 -69.96
N LYS A 447 19.60 56.88 -69.18
CA LYS A 447 19.84 56.68 -67.74
C LYS A 447 18.54 56.61 -66.94
N ALA A 448 17.54 57.42 -67.28
CA ALA A 448 16.23 57.41 -66.63
C ALA A 448 15.45 56.11 -66.93
N TRP A 449 15.52 55.61 -68.17
CA TRP A 449 14.92 54.32 -68.55
C TRP A 449 15.58 53.14 -67.85
N GLY A 450 16.92 53.10 -67.78
CA GLY A 450 17.64 52.04 -67.07
C GLY A 450 17.33 52.00 -65.56
N LEU A 451 17.13 53.17 -64.93
CA LEU A 451 16.70 53.25 -63.53
C LEU A 451 15.25 52.80 -63.33
N ALA A 452 14.35 53.11 -64.27
CA ALA A 452 12.97 52.66 -64.22
C ALA A 452 12.85 51.14 -64.38
N ASP A 453 13.61 50.55 -65.30
CA ASP A 453 13.59 49.10 -65.54
C ASP A 453 14.19 48.31 -64.37
N ALA A 454 15.28 48.81 -63.78
CA ALA A 454 15.84 48.24 -62.55
C ALA A 454 14.83 48.27 -61.39
N ARG A 455 14.12 49.39 -61.21
CA ARG A 455 13.07 49.52 -60.18
C ARG A 455 11.90 48.56 -60.44
N ASN A 456 11.51 48.37 -61.69
CA ASN A 456 10.41 47.47 -62.05
C ASN A 456 10.78 46.00 -61.84
N SER A 457 12.04 45.63 -62.10
CA SER A 457 12.59 44.30 -61.80
C SER A 457 12.62 44.00 -60.30
N GLU A 458 12.98 44.97 -59.46
CA GLU A 458 12.94 44.85 -57.99
C GLU A 458 11.49 44.63 -57.49
N LEU A 459 10.55 45.45 -57.98
CA LEU A 459 9.12 45.34 -57.67
C LEU A 459 8.50 43.99 -58.06
N ALA A 460 8.98 43.37 -59.14
CA ALA A 460 8.55 42.04 -59.56
C ALA A 460 9.05 40.94 -58.61
N LYS A 461 10.28 41.05 -58.12
CA LYS A 461 10.85 40.13 -57.12
C LYS A 461 10.11 40.23 -55.79
N ASP A 462 9.83 41.45 -55.33
CA ASP A 462 9.09 41.70 -54.10
C ASP A 462 7.66 41.15 -54.18
N ASN A 463 6.96 41.34 -55.31
CA ASN A 463 5.64 40.75 -55.53
C ASN A 463 5.66 39.22 -55.50
N THR A 464 6.71 38.61 -56.05
CA THR A 464 6.87 37.14 -56.03
C THR A 464 7.13 36.63 -54.61
N ALA A 465 7.95 37.33 -53.84
CA ALA A 465 8.21 37.02 -52.44
C ALA A 465 6.95 37.17 -51.57
N LEU A 466 6.16 38.23 -51.78
CA LEU A 466 4.89 38.44 -51.08
C LEU A 466 3.87 37.34 -51.38
N ARG A 467 3.72 36.93 -52.65
CA ARG A 467 2.85 35.80 -53.02
C ARG A 467 3.27 34.51 -52.33
N LYS A 468 4.57 34.25 -52.22
CA LYS A 468 5.09 33.07 -51.53
C LYS A 468 4.79 33.12 -50.02
N GLN A 469 4.97 34.27 -49.38
CA GLN A 469 4.61 34.44 -47.97
C GLN A 469 3.10 34.27 -47.72
N LEU A 470 2.26 34.79 -48.63
CA LEU A 470 0.80 34.67 -48.53
C LEU A 470 0.34 33.20 -48.65
N ALA A 471 0.94 32.43 -49.57
CA ALA A 471 0.69 30.99 -49.70
C ALA A 471 1.12 30.21 -48.44
N THR A 472 2.28 30.54 -47.86
CA THR A 472 2.74 29.91 -46.60
C THR A 472 1.81 30.23 -45.43
N LEU A 473 1.30 31.46 -45.34
CA LEU A 473 0.34 31.85 -44.29
C LEU A 473 -1.01 31.15 -44.46
N GLN A 474 -1.51 31.00 -45.70
CA GLN A 474 -2.73 30.25 -45.97
C GLN A 474 -2.59 28.76 -45.61
N ALA A 475 -1.46 28.13 -45.95
CA ALA A 475 -1.19 26.74 -45.57
C ALA A 475 -1.20 26.57 -44.04
N ARG A 476 -0.50 27.48 -43.32
CA ARG A 476 -0.45 27.44 -41.85
C ARG A 476 -1.82 27.67 -41.19
N ALA A 477 -2.65 28.52 -41.77
CA ALA A 477 -4.02 28.74 -41.29
C ALA A 477 -4.91 27.51 -41.50
N ASN A 478 -4.77 26.82 -42.63
CA ASN A 478 -5.47 25.56 -42.90
C ASN A 478 -5.01 24.44 -41.95
N ASP A 479 -3.71 24.30 -41.71
CA ASP A 479 -3.18 23.28 -40.80
C ASP A 479 -3.66 23.50 -39.36
N ASN A 480 -3.65 24.75 -38.88
CA ASN A 480 -4.15 25.09 -37.54
C ASN A 480 -5.66 24.84 -37.41
N THR A 481 -6.46 25.21 -38.42
CA THR A 481 -7.91 24.97 -38.40
C THR A 481 -8.25 23.47 -38.44
N GLN A 482 -7.46 22.67 -39.15
CA GLN A 482 -7.58 21.21 -39.14
C GLN A 482 -7.22 20.61 -37.77
N ALA A 483 -6.14 21.10 -37.13
CA ALA A 483 -5.74 20.64 -35.80
C ALA A 483 -6.76 21.00 -34.71
N ASP A 484 -7.37 22.19 -34.78
CA ASP A 484 -8.44 22.62 -33.87
C ASP A 484 -9.69 21.73 -34.03
N PHE A 485 -10.02 21.34 -35.27
CA PHE A 485 -11.14 20.44 -35.57
C PHE A 485 -10.93 19.02 -35.04
N GLU A 486 -9.72 18.48 -35.18
CA GLU A 486 -9.34 17.16 -34.64
C GLU A 486 -9.38 17.16 -33.10
N THR A 487 -8.92 18.25 -32.48
CA THR A 487 -8.97 18.43 -31.03
C THR A 487 -10.41 18.49 -30.52
N ALA A 488 -11.30 19.21 -31.21
CA ALA A 488 -12.72 19.28 -30.87
C ALA A 488 -13.42 17.91 -30.95
N ASN A 489 -13.13 17.13 -32.01
CA ASN A 489 -13.66 15.76 -32.16
C ASN A 489 -13.14 14.81 -31.09
N TYR A 490 -11.86 14.91 -30.71
CA TYR A 490 -11.28 14.12 -29.63
C TYR A 490 -11.99 14.40 -28.29
N CYS A 491 -12.22 15.66 -27.94
CA CYS A 491 -12.98 16.06 -26.75
C CYS A 491 -14.40 15.50 -26.77
N ALA A 492 -15.11 15.58 -27.90
CA ALA A 492 -16.46 15.02 -28.03
C ALA A 492 -16.49 13.49 -27.83
N SER A 493 -15.49 12.77 -28.33
CA SER A 493 -15.37 11.32 -28.13
C SER A 493 -15.13 10.94 -26.65
N LEU A 494 -14.32 11.73 -25.95
CA LEU A 494 -14.01 11.56 -24.52
C LEU A 494 -15.26 11.75 -23.66
N PHE A 495 -16.05 12.80 -23.91
CA PHE A 495 -17.31 13.02 -23.21
C PHE A 495 -18.32 11.89 -23.46
N ARG A 496 -18.38 11.34 -24.67
CA ARG A 496 -19.24 10.20 -25.01
C ARG A 496 -18.83 8.92 -24.28
N SER A 497 -17.51 8.66 -24.20
CA SER A 497 -16.96 7.52 -23.46
C SER A 497 -17.23 7.63 -21.95
N ALA A 498 -17.06 8.82 -21.37
CA ALA A 498 -17.35 9.08 -19.96
C ALA A 498 -18.85 8.88 -19.66
N TRP A 499 -19.71 9.34 -20.57
CA TRP A 499 -21.16 9.14 -20.50
C TRP A 499 -21.55 7.65 -20.49
N ASP A 500 -21.04 6.85 -21.42
CA ASP A 500 -21.35 5.41 -21.50
C ASP A 500 -20.88 4.65 -20.27
N THR A 501 -19.76 5.07 -19.68
CA THR A 501 -19.21 4.49 -18.44
C THR A 501 -20.08 4.83 -17.23
N CYS A 502 -20.53 6.08 -17.11
CA CYS A 502 -21.35 6.53 -15.98
C CYS A 502 -22.78 5.97 -16.04
N LYS A 503 -23.34 5.75 -17.24
CA LYS A 503 -24.70 5.23 -17.46
C LYS A 503 -24.97 3.90 -16.75
N GLY A 504 -23.99 2.97 -16.77
CA GLY A 504 -24.13 1.64 -16.15
C GLY A 504 -24.05 1.67 -14.62
N SER A 505 -23.23 2.55 -14.06
CA SER A 505 -23.06 2.72 -12.61
C SER A 505 -24.24 3.46 -11.98
N TYR A 506 -24.79 4.47 -12.67
CA TYR A 506 -25.93 5.25 -12.19
C TYR A 506 -27.26 4.47 -12.22
N SER A 507 -27.46 3.62 -13.22
CA SER A 507 -28.66 2.75 -13.32
C SER A 507 -28.84 1.80 -12.12
N ARG A 508 -27.79 1.62 -11.29
CA ARG A 508 -27.82 0.76 -10.10
C ARG A 508 -28.11 1.52 -8.79
N LEU A 509 -28.12 2.85 -8.81
CA LEU A 509 -28.06 3.71 -7.62
C LEU A 509 -29.35 4.49 -7.31
N THR A 510 -30.42 4.39 -8.12
CA THR A 510 -31.56 5.29 -8.00
C THR A 510 -32.62 4.85 -6.98
N GLY A 511 -32.63 5.54 -5.84
CA GLY A 511 -33.81 5.81 -5.02
C GLY A 511 -34.30 7.25 -5.25
N GLU A 512 -35.57 7.35 -5.67
CA GLU A 512 -36.53 8.45 -5.92
C GLU A 512 -36.20 9.96 -5.98
N ASP A 513 -35.03 10.48 -5.62
CA ASP A 513 -34.77 11.96 -5.73
C ASP A 513 -33.57 12.35 -6.62
N LEU A 514 -32.81 11.38 -7.13
CA LEU A 514 -31.73 11.66 -8.10
C LEU A 514 -32.18 11.71 -9.56
N GLU A 515 -33.37 11.21 -9.89
CA GLU A 515 -33.84 11.10 -11.28
C GLU A 515 -34.03 12.48 -11.93
N SER A 516 -34.63 13.45 -11.22
CA SER A 516 -34.84 14.82 -11.74
C SER A 516 -33.52 15.55 -12.01
N THR A 517 -32.58 15.45 -11.06
CA THR A 517 -31.24 16.06 -11.17
C THR A 517 -30.44 15.40 -12.28
N PHE A 518 -30.58 14.09 -12.45
CA PHE A 518 -29.96 13.32 -13.52
C PHE A 518 -30.53 13.69 -14.90
N GLN A 519 -31.85 13.79 -15.05
CA GLN A 519 -32.49 14.23 -16.30
C GLN A 519 -32.05 15.64 -16.70
N THR A 520 -31.87 16.54 -15.74
CA THR A 520 -31.34 17.89 -15.98
C THR A 520 -29.90 17.85 -16.50
N LEU A 521 -29.04 16.99 -15.90
CA LEU A 521 -27.66 16.80 -16.31
C LEU A 521 -27.56 16.15 -17.71
N CYS A 522 -28.45 15.19 -17.99
CA CYS A 522 -28.59 14.55 -19.31
C CYS A 522 -29.00 15.57 -20.39
N GLY A 523 -29.92 16.48 -20.06
CA GLY A 523 -30.34 17.57 -20.95
C GLY A 523 -29.19 18.53 -21.27
N ALA A 524 -28.41 18.92 -20.25
CA ALA A 524 -27.25 19.78 -20.43
C ALA A 524 -26.17 19.12 -21.32
N LEU A 525 -25.87 17.83 -21.09
CA LEU A 525 -24.90 17.09 -21.88
C LEU A 525 -25.34 16.88 -23.33
N ASN A 526 -26.62 16.61 -23.58
CA ASN A 526 -27.15 16.53 -24.94
C ASN A 526 -27.08 17.88 -25.67
N SER A 527 -27.36 18.99 -24.98
CA SER A 527 -27.22 20.33 -25.55
C SER A 527 -25.77 20.65 -25.93
N ILE A 528 -24.81 20.29 -25.07
CA ILE A 528 -23.37 20.43 -25.35
C ILE A 528 -22.96 19.57 -26.55
N MET A 529 -23.50 18.35 -26.66
CA MET A 529 -23.22 17.45 -27.78
C MET A 529 -23.82 17.95 -29.11
N GLU A 530 -25.00 18.58 -29.09
CA GLU A 530 -25.59 19.21 -30.27
C GLU A 530 -24.82 20.46 -30.70
N GLU A 531 -24.41 21.33 -29.77
CA GLU A 531 -23.56 22.49 -30.10
C GLU A 531 -22.18 22.09 -30.61
N ALA A 532 -21.56 21.07 -30.00
CA ALA A 532 -20.30 20.50 -30.51
C ALA A 532 -20.47 19.92 -31.92
N SER A 533 -21.59 19.25 -32.20
CA SER A 533 -21.89 18.72 -33.54
C SER A 533 -22.15 19.82 -34.58
N LEU A 534 -22.68 20.97 -34.17
CA LEU A 534 -22.83 22.17 -35.01
C LEU A 534 -21.48 22.80 -35.34
N LEU A 535 -20.58 22.88 -34.36
CA LEU A 535 -19.20 23.36 -34.55
C LEU A 535 -18.36 22.40 -35.42
N CYS A 536 -18.68 21.10 -35.40
CA CYS A 536 -17.99 20.08 -36.18
C CYS A 536 -18.53 19.89 -37.62
N ARG A 537 -19.48 20.71 -38.10
CA ARG A 537 -19.88 20.67 -39.52
C ARG A 537 -18.86 21.42 -40.37
N GLN A 538 -18.13 20.69 -41.22
CA GLN A 538 -17.40 21.27 -42.35
C GLN A 538 -18.35 22.14 -43.20
N PRO A 539 -17.93 23.32 -43.68
CA PRO A 539 -18.68 24.08 -44.67
C PRO A 539 -18.94 23.21 -45.91
N ALA A 540 -20.16 23.26 -46.44
CA ALA A 540 -20.60 22.42 -47.57
C ALA A 540 -19.85 22.63 -48.89
N ASP A 541 -18.92 23.61 -48.94
CA ASP A 541 -18.20 24.02 -50.14
C ASP A 541 -16.73 23.57 -50.16
N TYR A 542 -16.29 22.69 -49.23
CA TYR A 542 -14.94 22.11 -49.30
C TYR A 542 -14.93 20.88 -50.21
N ASP A 543 -14.91 21.13 -51.51
CA ASP A 543 -14.58 20.12 -52.53
C ASP A 543 -13.08 19.82 -52.43
N GLY A 544 -12.76 18.62 -51.95
CA GLY A 544 -11.41 18.12 -51.80
C GLY A 544 -10.70 18.17 -53.15
N GLY A 545 -9.66 18.99 -53.24
CA GLY A 545 -8.85 19.14 -54.43
C GLY A 545 -8.34 17.79 -54.93
N ALA A 546 -8.85 17.38 -56.10
CA ALA A 546 -8.24 16.38 -56.95
C ALA A 546 -8.65 16.64 -58.41
N ALA A 547 -7.81 17.39 -59.12
CA ALA A 547 -7.53 17.17 -60.54
C ALA A 547 -6.24 17.91 -60.90
N ASP A 548 -5.11 17.25 -60.68
CA ASP A 548 -3.95 17.40 -61.57
C ASP A 548 -4.37 16.98 -62.98
N GLU A 549 -4.04 17.78 -64.00
CA GLU A 549 -3.15 17.37 -65.10
C GLU A 549 -2.96 18.49 -66.16
N PRO A 550 -1.91 18.41 -67.02
CA PRO A 550 -1.08 19.54 -67.42
C PRO A 550 -1.05 19.82 -68.95
N ASP A 551 -0.13 20.71 -69.34
CA ASP A 551 0.36 21.05 -70.69
C ASP A 551 -0.57 21.78 -71.68
N VAL A 552 -0.37 23.10 -71.83
CA VAL A 552 0.14 23.81 -73.04
C VAL A 552 0.88 25.08 -72.61
#